data_AF-A0AAU9JG20-F1
#
_entry.id   AF-A0AAU9JG20-F1
#
_cell.length_a   1.000
_cell.length_b   1.000
_cell.length_c   1.000
_cell.angle_alpha   90.00
_cell.angle_beta   90.00
_cell.angle_gamma   90.00
#
_symmetry.space_group_name_H-M   'P 1'
#
loop_
_entity.id
_entity.type
_entity.pdbx_description
1 polymer ?
#
loop_
_entity_poly.entity_id
_entity_poly.type
_entity_poly.pdbx_seq_one_letter_code
_entity_poly.pdbx_strand_id
1 'polypeptide(L)'
;MVITFVPYPDIKKSLSSLDDRRLGKQRVEAYQIIQALTEKNKKKKGWTKHPATLMWKGYENCLKFYLNECIKEWISREKVNNLPLFDVDEEDIEYPWWWGWEIVHQSHMCALMRKNPWDYEGFKSEIKDFMINYGYVWPSKCSEEDKEQEFDEELAKRICAEINPLQLRPFCKQEGCRNFQKHEMKGKKMVFKNYCGVHLNRRSKGKKKKKTEEDSN
;
A
#
# COMPACT_ATOMS: atom_id res chain seq x y z
N MET A 1 0.79 -2.80 -9.13
CA MET A 1 -0.12 -3.20 -8.03
C MET A 1 -0.92 -1.98 -7.69
N VAL A 2 -2.25 -2.11 -7.77
CA VAL A 2 -3.23 -1.04 -7.59
C VAL A 2 -3.58 -0.96 -6.11
N ILE A 3 -3.66 0.22 -5.52
CA ILE A 3 -4.20 0.38 -4.16
C ILE A 3 -4.69 1.80 -3.87
N THR A 4 -5.78 1.91 -3.11
CA THR A 4 -6.22 3.14 -2.46
C THR A 4 -5.52 3.32 -1.10
N PHE A 5 -4.77 4.41 -0.92
CA PHE A 5 -4.05 4.70 0.32
C PHE A 5 -4.89 5.53 1.29
N VAL A 6 -5.29 4.89 2.39
CA VAL A 6 -5.98 5.55 3.50
C VAL A 6 -5.21 5.29 4.79
N PRO A 7 -4.10 5.99 5.06
CA PRO A 7 -3.36 5.86 6.33
C PRO A 7 -4.14 6.42 7.53
N TYR A 8 -5.23 7.17 7.33
CA TYR A 8 -6.08 7.71 8.39
C TYR A 8 -7.58 7.52 8.07
N PRO A 9 -8.47 7.49 9.07
CA PRO A 9 -9.92 7.49 8.85
C PRO A 9 -10.44 8.80 8.24
N ASP A 10 -9.74 9.92 8.47
CA ASP A 10 -10.03 11.17 7.78
C ASP A 10 -9.42 11.13 6.36
N ILE A 11 -10.26 11.34 5.34
CA ILE A 11 -9.86 11.31 3.92
C ILE A 11 -8.87 12.45 3.61
N LYS A 12 -9.09 13.65 4.13
CA LYS A 12 -8.25 14.82 3.85
C LYS A 12 -6.88 14.66 4.50
N LYS A 13 -6.80 14.17 5.75
CA LYS A 13 -5.55 13.81 6.44
C LYS A 13 -4.83 12.66 5.72
N SER A 14 -5.58 11.66 5.24
CA SER A 14 -5.02 10.58 4.42
C SER A 14 -4.31 11.12 3.18
N LEU A 15 -4.96 12.01 2.44
CA LEU A 15 -4.45 12.50 1.16
C LEU A 15 -3.33 13.55 1.32
N SER A 16 -3.45 14.46 2.28
CA SER A 16 -2.41 15.46 2.56
C SER A 16 -1.11 14.82 3.02
N SER A 17 -1.17 13.67 3.72
CA SER A 17 0.01 12.90 4.12
C SER A 17 0.79 12.29 2.94
N LEU A 18 0.20 12.21 1.74
CA LEU A 18 0.84 11.57 0.58
C LEU A 18 1.78 12.52 -0.16
N ASP A 19 2.94 12.02 -0.58
CA ASP A 19 3.79 12.66 -1.58
C ASP A 19 3.10 12.72 -2.98
N ASP A 20 3.46 13.72 -3.77
CA ASP A 20 2.87 14.00 -5.09
C ASP A 20 2.82 12.77 -6.01
N ARG A 21 3.85 11.91 -6.01
CA ARG A 21 3.88 10.73 -6.88
C ARG A 21 2.80 9.73 -6.50
N ARG A 22 2.46 9.63 -5.21
CA ARG A 22 1.43 8.71 -4.71
C ARG A 22 0.05 9.34 -4.78
N LEU A 23 -0.12 10.61 -4.41
CA LEU A 23 -1.37 11.35 -4.59
C LEU A 23 -1.82 11.35 -6.07
N GLY A 24 -0.91 11.65 -6.99
CA GLY A 24 -1.18 11.58 -8.44
C GLY A 24 -1.52 10.16 -8.92
N LYS A 25 -1.04 9.11 -8.22
CA LYS A 25 -1.45 7.72 -8.47
C LYS A 25 -2.82 7.40 -7.87
N GLN A 26 -3.15 7.90 -6.68
CA GLN A 26 -4.47 7.74 -6.08
C GLN A 26 -5.58 8.25 -7.00
N ARG A 27 -5.40 9.46 -7.54
CA ARG A 27 -6.32 10.07 -8.51
C ARG A 27 -6.60 9.14 -9.72
N VAL A 28 -5.57 8.53 -10.28
CA VAL A 28 -5.71 7.64 -11.46
C VAL A 28 -6.25 6.26 -11.10
N GLU A 29 -5.79 5.67 -9.99
CA GLU A 29 -6.16 4.31 -9.57
C GLU A 29 -7.59 4.26 -9.00
N ALA A 30 -8.02 5.28 -8.25
CA ALA A 30 -9.41 5.40 -7.79
C ALA A 30 -10.38 5.55 -8.97
N TYR A 31 -10.08 6.41 -9.95
CA TYR A 31 -10.88 6.52 -11.17
C TYR A 31 -10.98 5.19 -11.94
N GLN A 32 -9.87 4.44 -12.03
CA GLN A 32 -9.86 3.11 -12.65
C GLN A 32 -10.70 2.07 -11.89
N ILE A 33 -10.78 2.17 -10.56
CA ILE A 33 -11.64 1.31 -9.73
C ILE A 33 -13.12 1.70 -9.92
N ILE A 34 -13.47 2.98 -9.89
CA ILE A 34 -14.85 3.47 -10.18
C ILE A 34 -15.31 2.93 -11.53
N GLN A 35 -14.50 3.10 -12.59
CA GLN A 35 -14.75 2.58 -13.94
C GLN A 35 -14.86 1.04 -14.02
N ALA A 36 -14.29 0.30 -13.06
CA ALA A 36 -14.40 -1.15 -12.97
C ALA A 36 -15.64 -1.62 -12.20
N LEU A 37 -16.24 -0.75 -11.38
CA LEU A 37 -17.45 -0.99 -10.61
C LEU A 37 -18.72 -0.51 -11.36
N THR A 38 -18.68 0.67 -11.99
CA THR A 38 -19.86 1.30 -12.63
C THR A 38 -20.15 0.79 -14.04
N GLU A 39 -19.11 0.57 -14.86
CA GLU A 39 -19.31 0.08 -16.22
C GLU A 39 -19.53 -1.44 -16.21
N LYS A 40 -20.43 -1.95 -17.07
CA LYS A 40 -20.57 -3.39 -17.39
C LYS A 40 -19.35 -3.88 -18.20
N ASN A 41 -18.15 -3.72 -17.64
CA ASN A 41 -16.89 -3.58 -18.35
C ASN A 41 -16.29 -4.94 -18.75
N LYS A 42 -16.99 -5.65 -19.65
CA LYS A 42 -16.64 -6.98 -20.16
C LYS A 42 -15.19 -7.09 -20.68
N LYS A 43 -14.53 -5.97 -21.01
CA LYS A 43 -13.16 -5.89 -21.52
C LYS A 43 -12.05 -5.89 -20.46
N LYS A 44 -12.34 -5.76 -19.16
CA LYS A 44 -11.31 -5.70 -18.08
C LYS A 44 -11.52 -6.72 -16.95
N LYS A 45 -11.74 -8.00 -17.29
CA LYS A 45 -11.96 -9.13 -16.35
C LYS A 45 -10.95 -9.25 -15.18
N GLY A 46 -9.73 -8.72 -15.31
CA GLY A 46 -8.72 -8.75 -14.25
C GLY A 46 -8.97 -7.76 -13.10
N TRP A 47 -9.67 -6.65 -13.35
CA TRP A 47 -9.87 -5.60 -12.34
C TRP A 47 -11.05 -5.87 -11.42
N THR A 48 -12.11 -6.51 -11.93
CA THR A 48 -13.33 -6.84 -11.16
C THR A 48 -13.11 -7.87 -10.04
N LYS A 49 -11.95 -8.55 -10.04
CA LYS A 49 -11.53 -9.50 -8.97
C LYS A 49 -10.33 -9.00 -8.16
N HIS A 50 -9.83 -7.80 -8.41
CA HIS A 50 -8.67 -7.28 -7.69
C HIS A 50 -9.10 -6.86 -6.27
N PRO A 51 -8.36 -7.20 -5.19
CA PRO A 51 -8.72 -6.84 -3.82
C PRO A 51 -8.98 -5.34 -3.61
N ALA A 52 -8.15 -4.47 -4.21
CA ALA A 52 -8.36 -3.02 -4.18
C ALA A 52 -9.64 -2.54 -4.89
N THR A 53 -10.24 -3.34 -5.77
CA THR A 53 -11.57 -3.05 -6.36
C THR A 53 -12.67 -3.58 -5.44
N LEU A 54 -12.49 -4.80 -4.92
CA LEU A 54 -13.48 -5.48 -4.08
C LEU A 54 -13.71 -4.78 -2.73
N MET A 55 -12.71 -4.12 -2.16
CA MET A 55 -12.85 -3.37 -0.90
C MET A 55 -13.78 -2.14 -1.01
N TRP A 56 -14.09 -1.67 -2.22
CA TRP A 56 -14.97 -0.52 -2.50
C TRP A 56 -16.31 -0.89 -3.12
N LYS A 57 -16.55 -2.18 -3.38
CA LYS A 57 -17.77 -2.64 -4.03
C LYS A 57 -18.98 -2.44 -3.10
N GLY A 58 -20.00 -1.74 -3.57
CA GLY A 58 -21.15 -1.31 -2.74
C GLY A 58 -20.94 0.03 -2.04
N TYR A 59 -19.74 0.61 -2.13
CA TYR A 59 -19.38 1.89 -1.52
C TYR A 59 -18.86 2.88 -2.59
N GLU A 60 -19.44 2.79 -3.80
CA GLU A 60 -18.99 3.54 -4.98
C GLU A 60 -19.06 5.05 -4.76
N ASN A 61 -20.04 5.57 -4.01
CA ASN A 61 -20.15 6.99 -3.69
C ASN A 61 -19.02 7.48 -2.77
N CYS A 62 -18.65 6.70 -1.74
CA CYS A 62 -17.49 7.01 -0.91
C CYS A 62 -16.18 6.99 -1.71
N LEU A 63 -16.03 6.09 -2.69
CA LEU A 63 -14.86 6.09 -3.58
C LEU A 63 -14.83 7.29 -4.54
N LYS A 64 -15.99 7.71 -5.08
CA LYS A 64 -16.11 8.95 -5.87
C LYS A 64 -15.72 10.17 -5.03
N PHE A 65 -16.21 10.26 -3.79
CA PHE A 65 -15.85 11.32 -2.85
C PHE A 65 -14.35 11.31 -2.53
N TYR A 66 -13.77 10.15 -2.25
CA TYR A 66 -12.32 9.99 -2.08
C TYR A 66 -11.52 10.49 -3.31
N LEU A 67 -11.97 10.21 -4.52
CA LEU A 67 -11.36 10.74 -5.75
C LEU A 67 -11.53 12.27 -5.87
N ASN A 68 -12.69 12.82 -5.52
CA ASN A 68 -12.91 14.26 -5.51
C ASN A 68 -11.93 14.96 -4.55
N GLU A 69 -11.74 14.42 -3.34
CA GLU A 69 -10.75 14.93 -2.39
C GLU A 69 -9.31 14.74 -2.91
N CYS A 70 -8.99 13.63 -3.60
CA CYS A 70 -7.70 13.47 -4.29
C CYS A 70 -7.45 14.58 -5.33
N ILE A 71 -8.50 14.98 -6.06
CA ILE A 71 -8.43 16.03 -7.08
C ILE A 71 -8.26 17.41 -6.43
N LYS A 72 -9.02 17.70 -5.36
CA LYS A 72 -8.89 18.96 -4.59
C LYS A 72 -7.48 19.12 -4.03
N GLU A 73 -6.93 18.07 -3.40
CA GLU A 73 -5.57 18.07 -2.83
C GLU A 73 -4.47 18.03 -3.92
N TRP A 74 -4.77 17.56 -5.13
CA TRP A 74 -3.85 17.67 -6.27
C TRP A 74 -3.80 19.11 -6.81
N ILE A 75 -4.95 19.78 -6.88
CA ILE A 75 -5.07 21.17 -7.36
C ILE A 75 -4.54 22.16 -6.32
N SER A 76 -4.73 21.93 -5.02
CA SER A 76 -4.19 22.77 -3.93
C SER A 76 -2.65 22.86 -3.98
N ARG A 77 -1.99 21.82 -4.50
CA ARG A 77 -0.54 21.75 -4.74
C ARG A 77 -0.10 22.28 -6.11
N GLU A 78 -0.93 23.14 -6.71
CA GLU A 78 -0.70 23.80 -8.01
C GLU A 78 -0.52 22.81 -9.18
N LYS A 79 -1.05 21.59 -9.09
CA LYS A 79 -0.94 20.58 -10.15
C LYS A 79 -2.16 20.59 -11.07
N VAL A 80 -1.91 20.41 -12.37
CA VAL A 80 -2.98 20.29 -13.37
C VAL A 80 -3.74 18.97 -13.19
N ASN A 81 -5.07 19.06 -13.08
CA ASN A 81 -5.99 17.93 -13.13
C ASN A 81 -6.63 17.81 -14.53
N ASN A 82 -6.92 16.58 -14.94
CA ASN A 82 -7.58 16.22 -16.20
C ASN A 82 -8.61 15.08 -16.05
N LEU A 83 -8.93 14.69 -14.80
CA LEU A 83 -9.96 13.69 -14.51
C LEU A 83 -11.22 14.39 -14.01
N PRO A 84 -12.42 13.87 -14.32
CA PRO A 84 -13.67 14.49 -13.89
C PRO A 84 -13.80 14.42 -12.37
N LEU A 85 -14.44 15.45 -11.80
CA LEU A 85 -15.10 15.33 -10.50
C LEU A 85 -16.42 14.59 -10.70
N PHE A 86 -16.83 13.83 -9.69
CA PHE A 86 -18.16 13.24 -9.62
C PHE A 86 -19.09 14.14 -8.80
N ASP A 87 -20.33 14.26 -9.25
CA ASP A 87 -21.40 14.76 -8.39
C ASP A 87 -21.78 13.65 -7.40
N VAL A 88 -21.75 13.97 -6.11
CA VAL A 88 -21.98 13.04 -4.99
C VAL A 88 -22.58 13.85 -3.86
N ASP A 89 -23.81 13.53 -3.47
CA ASP A 89 -24.41 14.06 -2.26
C ASP A 89 -23.66 13.50 -1.04
N GLU A 90 -23.41 14.33 -0.03
CA GLU A 90 -22.76 13.88 1.21
C GLU A 90 -23.69 12.97 2.03
N GLU A 91 -25.01 13.10 1.87
CA GLU A 91 -26.02 12.21 2.49
C GLU A 91 -25.99 10.79 1.89
N ASP A 92 -25.57 10.64 0.63
CA ASP A 92 -25.45 9.37 -0.11
C ASP A 92 -24.10 8.64 0.14
N ILE A 93 -23.27 9.10 1.08
CA ILE A 93 -21.94 8.54 1.37
C ILE A 93 -22.02 7.48 2.48
N GLU A 94 -22.27 6.24 2.07
CA GLU A 94 -21.99 5.08 2.92
C GLU A 94 -20.48 4.76 2.93
N TYR A 95 -19.89 4.77 4.12
CA TYR A 95 -18.50 4.35 4.32
C TYR A 95 -18.37 2.83 4.39
N PRO A 96 -17.30 2.23 3.83
CA PRO A 96 -17.08 0.79 3.94
C PRO A 96 -17.04 0.28 5.39
N TRP A 97 -17.55 -0.92 5.66
CA TRP A 97 -17.53 -1.54 7.00
C TRP A 97 -16.15 -1.55 7.67
N TRP A 98 -15.06 -1.63 6.88
CA TRP A 98 -13.68 -1.63 7.34
C TRP A 98 -13.11 -0.23 7.60
N TRP A 99 -13.86 0.84 7.30
CA TRP A 99 -13.42 2.21 7.54
C TRP A 99 -13.26 2.48 9.04
N GLY A 100 -12.21 3.21 9.41
CA GLY A 100 -11.81 3.40 10.79
C GLY A 100 -11.10 2.20 11.44
N TRP A 101 -11.00 1.05 10.77
CA TRP A 101 -10.33 -0.12 11.34
C TRP A 101 -8.80 0.07 11.34
N GLU A 102 -8.24 0.22 12.54
CA GLU A 102 -6.86 0.68 12.75
C GLU A 102 -5.81 -0.15 11.99
N ILE A 103 -5.96 -1.48 11.93
CA ILE A 103 -5.01 -2.37 11.23
C ILE A 103 -4.98 -2.13 9.72
N VAL A 104 -6.09 -1.73 9.09
CA VAL A 104 -6.13 -1.34 7.66
C VAL A 104 -5.29 -0.07 7.46
N HIS A 105 -5.51 0.94 8.30
CA HIS A 105 -4.80 2.22 8.27
C HIS A 105 -3.29 2.05 8.51
N GLN A 106 -2.89 1.27 9.53
CA GLN A 106 -1.47 0.98 9.78
C GLN A 106 -0.83 0.16 8.66
N SER A 107 -1.56 -0.76 8.01
CA SER A 107 -1.03 -1.51 6.86
C SER A 107 -0.70 -0.61 5.66
N HIS A 108 -1.48 0.46 5.47
CA HIS A 108 -1.22 1.51 4.49
C HIS A 108 -0.01 2.36 4.87
N MET A 109 0.10 2.82 6.12
CA MET A 109 1.29 3.52 6.64
C MET A 109 2.57 2.71 6.39
N CYS A 110 2.60 1.45 6.83
CA CYS A 110 3.75 0.55 6.64
C CYS A 110 4.11 0.39 5.15
N ALA A 111 3.12 0.33 4.27
CA ALA A 111 3.35 0.25 2.82
C ALA A 111 3.84 1.56 2.19
N LEU A 112 3.42 2.72 2.69
CA LEU A 112 3.94 4.04 2.28
C LEU A 112 5.41 4.18 2.66
N MET A 113 5.73 3.86 3.92
CA MET A 113 7.10 3.78 4.44
C MET A 113 7.96 2.81 3.62
N ARG A 114 7.49 1.58 3.33
CA ARG A 114 8.20 0.61 2.46
C ARG A 114 8.47 1.14 1.05
N LYS A 115 7.66 2.07 0.54
CA LYS A 115 7.83 2.67 -0.79
C LYS A 115 8.78 3.89 -0.79
N ASN A 116 8.87 4.65 0.31
CA ASN A 116 9.87 5.70 0.53
C ASN A 116 9.99 6.03 2.02
N PRO A 117 10.96 5.48 2.77
CA PRO A 117 11.03 5.70 4.22
C PRO A 117 11.20 7.16 4.62
N TRP A 118 11.91 7.96 3.82
CA TRP A 118 12.28 9.33 4.16
C TRP A 118 11.06 10.26 4.25
N ASP A 119 10.15 10.19 3.28
CA ASP A 119 8.96 11.06 3.24
C ASP A 119 7.90 10.62 4.27
N TYR A 120 8.02 9.40 4.82
CA TYR A 120 7.01 8.74 5.65
C TYR A 120 7.56 8.27 7.01
N GLU A 121 8.75 8.71 7.44
CA GLU A 121 9.40 8.23 8.67
C GLU A 121 8.55 8.50 9.91
N GLY A 122 7.80 9.61 9.93
CA GLY A 122 6.90 10.00 11.01
C GLY A 122 5.81 8.97 11.34
N PHE A 123 5.36 8.17 10.37
CA PHE A 123 4.38 7.10 10.64
C PHE A 123 4.94 6.03 11.59
N LYS A 124 6.26 5.94 11.78
CA LYS A 124 6.86 4.97 12.70
C LYS A 124 6.39 5.16 14.15
N SER A 125 6.09 6.39 14.58
CA SER A 125 5.53 6.66 15.92
C SER A 125 4.00 6.46 16.00
N GLU A 126 3.33 6.15 14.89
CA GLU A 126 1.88 5.97 14.82
C GLU A 126 1.47 4.50 14.58
N ILE A 127 2.42 3.60 14.32
CA ILE A 127 2.17 2.16 14.10
C ILE A 127 2.62 1.29 15.28
N LYS A 128 1.99 0.13 15.44
CA LYS A 128 2.49 -0.95 16.30
C LYS A 128 3.74 -1.54 15.64
N ASP A 129 4.84 -1.69 16.38
CA ASP A 129 6.15 -2.09 15.83
C ASP A 129 6.12 -3.35 14.95
N PHE A 130 5.28 -4.33 15.29
CA PHE A 130 5.16 -5.56 14.52
C PHE A 130 4.59 -5.35 13.11
N MET A 131 3.74 -4.34 12.89
CA MET A 131 3.05 -4.10 11.60
C MET A 131 3.98 -3.87 10.43
N ILE A 132 5.22 -3.41 10.69
CA ILE A 132 6.22 -3.21 9.64
C ILE A 132 6.54 -4.49 8.86
N ASN A 133 6.37 -5.65 9.50
CA ASN A 133 6.61 -6.98 8.94
C ASN A 133 5.44 -7.52 8.11
N TYR A 134 4.27 -6.88 8.15
CA TYR A 134 3.03 -7.36 7.54
C TYR A 134 2.61 -6.51 6.34
N GLY A 135 1.97 -7.13 5.35
CA GLY A 135 1.59 -6.52 4.08
C GLY A 135 0.36 -5.64 4.20
N TYR A 136 -0.44 -5.58 3.13
CA TYR A 136 -1.74 -4.92 3.20
C TYR A 136 -2.76 -5.84 3.88
N VAL A 137 -3.63 -5.25 4.70
CA VAL A 137 -4.94 -5.84 4.97
C VAL A 137 -5.80 -5.64 3.72
N TRP A 138 -6.48 -6.69 3.29
CA TRP A 138 -7.42 -6.61 2.17
C TRP A 138 -8.82 -6.91 2.69
N PRO A 139 -9.68 -5.91 2.94
CA PRO A 139 -10.99 -6.13 3.56
C PRO A 139 -11.87 -7.15 2.83
N SER A 140 -11.72 -7.30 1.51
CA SER A 140 -12.36 -8.37 0.72
C SER A 140 -11.94 -9.82 1.07
N LYS A 141 -11.07 -10.00 2.08
CA LYS A 141 -10.59 -11.28 2.63
C LYS A 141 -10.74 -11.36 4.16
N CYS A 142 -11.37 -10.37 4.76
CA CYS A 142 -11.61 -10.26 6.19
C CYS A 142 -13.13 -10.30 6.43
N SER A 143 -13.54 -10.51 7.66
CA SER A 143 -14.94 -10.43 8.10
C SER A 143 -15.14 -9.37 9.19
N GLU A 144 -16.38 -9.11 9.59
CA GLU A 144 -16.66 -8.14 10.66
C GLU A 144 -16.23 -8.68 12.03
N GLU A 145 -16.24 -10.00 12.24
CA GLU A 145 -15.68 -10.65 13.44
C GLU A 145 -14.15 -10.47 13.54
N ASP A 146 -13.45 -10.19 12.43
CA ASP A 146 -12.03 -9.79 12.47
C ASP A 146 -11.86 -8.38 13.04
N LYS A 147 -12.85 -7.49 12.82
CA LYS A 147 -12.83 -6.10 13.28
C LYS A 147 -13.09 -5.98 14.78
N GLU A 148 -13.82 -6.93 15.37
CA GLU A 148 -14.07 -7.01 16.82
C GLU A 148 -12.91 -7.63 17.61
N GLN A 149 -11.95 -8.29 16.95
CA GLN A 149 -10.78 -8.86 17.61
C GLN A 149 -9.77 -7.80 18.06
N GLU A 150 -9.01 -8.11 19.12
CA GLU A 150 -7.92 -7.26 19.58
C GLU A 150 -6.89 -7.08 18.45
N PHE A 151 -6.45 -5.84 18.25
CA PHE A 151 -5.41 -5.54 17.27
C PHE A 151 -4.02 -5.92 17.80
N ASP A 152 -3.71 -7.21 17.76
CA ASP A 152 -2.43 -7.79 18.14
C ASP A 152 -1.64 -8.34 16.93
N GLU A 153 -0.54 -9.04 17.21
CA GLU A 153 0.26 -9.66 16.15
C GLU A 153 -0.38 -10.93 15.57
N GLU A 154 -1.21 -11.66 16.31
CA GLU A 154 -1.87 -12.87 15.82
C GLU A 154 -2.97 -12.54 14.81
N LEU A 155 -3.75 -11.47 15.05
CA LEU A 155 -4.65 -10.90 14.07
C LEU A 155 -3.88 -10.50 12.80
N ALA A 156 -2.75 -9.78 12.95
CA ALA A 156 -1.93 -9.34 11.82
C ALA A 156 -1.35 -10.51 11.01
N LYS A 157 -0.84 -11.57 11.67
CA LYS A 157 -0.38 -12.82 11.03
C LYS A 157 -1.50 -13.48 10.22
N ARG A 158 -2.74 -13.42 10.71
CA ARG A 158 -3.90 -14.07 10.10
C ARG A 158 -4.47 -13.32 8.89
N ILE A 159 -4.60 -11.99 8.97
CA ILE A 159 -5.35 -11.20 7.96
C ILE A 159 -4.49 -10.38 7.00
N CYS A 160 -3.23 -10.08 7.34
CA CYS A 160 -2.34 -9.34 6.45
C CYS A 160 -1.72 -10.25 5.39
N ALA A 161 -1.47 -9.71 4.20
CA ALA A 161 -0.64 -10.39 3.21
C ALA A 161 0.81 -10.55 3.70
N GLU A 162 1.47 -11.67 3.40
CA GLU A 162 2.92 -11.79 3.59
C GLU A 162 3.67 -10.73 2.77
N ILE A 163 4.66 -10.07 3.36
CA ILE A 163 5.61 -9.24 2.60
C ILE A 163 6.75 -10.09 2.08
N ASN A 164 7.30 -9.71 0.93
CA ASN A 164 8.64 -10.14 0.59
C ASN A 164 9.62 -9.39 1.51
N PRO A 165 10.52 -10.05 2.28
CA PRO A 165 11.45 -9.34 3.16
C PRO A 165 12.41 -8.39 2.42
N LEU A 166 12.56 -8.51 1.09
CA LEU A 166 13.20 -7.49 0.26
C LEU A 166 12.57 -6.10 0.40
N GLN A 167 11.29 -6.02 0.76
CA GLN A 167 10.56 -4.76 0.99
C GLN A 167 10.95 -4.09 2.32
N LEU A 168 11.69 -4.78 3.21
CA LEU A 168 12.28 -4.20 4.42
C LEU A 168 13.68 -3.62 4.19
N ARG A 169 14.30 -3.85 3.02
CA ARG A 169 15.58 -3.22 2.62
C ARG A 169 15.63 -1.69 2.77
N PRO A 170 14.51 -0.93 2.71
CA PRO A 170 14.54 0.49 2.99
C PRO A 170 14.66 0.88 4.48
N PHE A 171 14.40 -0.01 5.45
CA PHE A 171 14.42 0.28 6.92
C PHE A 171 15.71 -0.11 7.64
N CYS A 172 16.76 -0.23 6.86
CA CYS A 172 17.75 -1.25 7.06
C CYS A 172 18.95 -0.51 7.72
N LYS A 173 19.53 -0.94 8.86
CA LYS A 173 20.46 -0.07 9.65
C LYS A 173 21.97 -0.07 9.36
N GLN A 174 22.56 -1.06 8.68
CA GLN A 174 24.03 -1.18 8.57
C GLN A 174 24.66 -0.21 7.54
N GLU A 175 25.92 0.12 7.78
CA GLU A 175 26.76 0.98 6.95
C GLU A 175 27.34 0.21 5.74
N GLY A 176 27.44 0.85 4.57
CA GLY A 176 28.10 0.28 3.38
C GLY A 176 27.26 -0.65 2.47
N CYS A 177 25.95 -0.77 2.66
CA CYS A 177 25.12 -1.65 1.83
C CYS A 177 24.88 -1.13 0.40
N ARG A 178 25.04 -2.00 -0.61
CA ARG A 178 25.01 -1.65 -2.04
C ARG A 178 23.63 -1.66 -2.73
N ASN A 179 22.54 -1.97 -2.02
CA ASN A 179 21.18 -1.96 -2.60
C ASN A 179 20.55 -0.54 -2.66
N PHE A 180 21.37 0.49 -2.51
CA PHE A 180 20.98 1.89 -2.34
C PHE A 180 21.38 2.72 -3.57
N GLN A 181 20.41 3.19 -4.36
CA GLN A 181 20.58 4.29 -5.31
C GLN A 181 19.27 5.10 -5.44
N LYS A 182 19.05 6.08 -4.55
CA LYS A 182 18.21 7.26 -4.86
C LYS A 182 19.18 8.40 -5.13
N HIS A 183 19.28 8.84 -6.37
CA HIS A 183 20.10 9.98 -6.74
C HIS A 183 19.36 11.28 -6.42
N GLU A 184 19.95 12.11 -5.57
CA GLU A 184 19.49 13.48 -5.33
C GLU A 184 20.53 14.46 -5.89
N MET A 185 20.10 15.34 -6.80
CA MET A 185 20.91 16.43 -7.33
C MET A 185 20.88 17.60 -6.33
N LYS A 186 22.03 17.93 -5.72
CA LYS A 186 22.24 19.22 -5.07
C LYS A 186 23.21 20.05 -5.92
N GLY A 187 22.66 20.96 -6.71
CA GLY A 187 23.41 21.64 -7.77
C GLY A 187 23.96 20.64 -8.79
N LYS A 188 25.25 20.74 -9.14
CA LYS A 188 25.94 19.78 -10.03
C LYS A 188 26.50 18.53 -9.31
N LYS A 189 26.25 18.36 -8.00
CA LYS A 189 26.80 17.23 -7.21
C LYS A 189 25.70 16.25 -6.80
N MET A 190 26.03 14.97 -6.92
CA MET A 190 25.23 13.86 -6.42
C MET A 190 25.53 13.65 -4.93
N VAL A 191 24.49 13.55 -4.10
CA VAL A 191 24.64 13.35 -2.64
C VAL A 191 24.10 11.97 -2.25
N PHE A 192 24.81 11.31 -1.33
CA PHE A 192 24.48 9.98 -0.79
C PHE A 192 23.98 10.09 0.66
N LYS A 193 23.12 9.17 1.10
CA LYS A 193 22.65 9.03 2.50
C LYS A 193 22.61 7.55 2.88
N ASN A 194 23.07 7.17 4.07
CA ASN A 194 23.36 5.78 4.43
C ASN A 194 22.20 5.05 5.11
N TYR A 195 21.84 3.84 4.65
CA TYR A 195 21.00 2.86 5.39
C TYR A 195 20.91 1.47 4.67
N CYS A 196 21.51 0.36 5.17
CA CYS A 196 20.87 -0.99 5.13
C CYS A 196 21.47 -2.16 5.98
N GLY A 197 20.67 -2.81 6.85
CA GLY A 197 20.79 -4.22 7.32
C GLY A 197 19.41 -4.86 7.61
N VAL A 198 19.13 -6.13 7.32
CA VAL A 198 20.06 -7.28 7.23
C VAL A 198 19.84 -8.09 5.93
N HIS A 199 20.89 -8.81 5.54
CA HIS A 199 20.90 -9.73 4.39
C HIS A 199 19.79 -10.78 4.48
N LEU A 200 18.96 -10.88 3.43
CA LEU A 200 18.25 -12.12 3.16
C LEU A 200 19.28 -13.23 3.00
N ASN A 201 19.34 -14.11 3.99
CA ASN A 201 20.11 -15.33 3.90
C ASN A 201 19.60 -16.06 2.65
N ARG A 202 20.49 -16.37 1.68
CA ARG A 202 20.15 -17.23 0.53
C ARG A 202 19.93 -18.64 1.09
N ARG A 203 18.78 -18.88 1.73
CA ARG A 203 18.36 -20.22 2.14
C ARG A 203 18.24 -21.04 0.86
N SER A 204 19.30 -21.82 0.63
CA SER A 204 19.24 -23.13 -0.01
C SER A 204 18.19 -23.23 -1.11
N LYS A 205 18.52 -22.78 -2.32
CA LYS A 205 18.11 -23.56 -3.49
C LYS A 205 18.54 -24.99 -3.17
N GLY A 206 17.58 -25.88 -2.97
CA GLY A 206 17.86 -27.25 -2.57
C GLY A 206 18.94 -27.81 -3.48
N LYS A 207 20.06 -28.26 -2.91
CA LYS A 207 21.01 -29.07 -3.66
C LYS A 207 20.18 -30.24 -4.18
N LYS A 208 19.88 -30.29 -5.48
CA LYS A 208 19.53 -31.55 -6.12
C LYS A 208 20.71 -32.46 -5.81
N LYS A 209 20.52 -33.42 -4.90
CA LYS A 209 21.47 -34.51 -4.74
C LYS A 209 21.56 -35.13 -6.13
N LYS A 210 22.70 -34.98 -6.81
CA LYS A 210 23.06 -35.96 -7.83
C LYS A 210 23.05 -37.28 -7.07
N LYS A 211 22.16 -38.20 -7.44
CA LYS A 211 22.44 -39.61 -7.18
C LYS A 211 23.74 -39.90 -7.93
N THR A 212 24.74 -40.33 -7.20
CA THR A 212 25.81 -41.15 -7.75
C THR A 212 25.17 -42.49 -8.08
N GLU A 213 25.17 -42.85 -9.36
CA GLU A 213 24.93 -44.22 -9.83
C GLU A 213 26.31 -44.78 -10.16
N GLU A 214 26.74 -45.74 -9.33
CA GLU A 214 27.96 -46.57 -9.30
C GLU A 214 27.87 -47.21 -7.88
N ASP A 215 27.76 -48.53 -7.65
CA ASP A 215 27.80 -49.71 -8.51
C ASP A 215 26.98 -50.89 -7.88
N SER A 216 27.06 -52.09 -8.48
CA SER A 216 26.53 -53.43 -8.07
C SER A 216 25.02 -53.66 -8.30
N ASN A 217 24.56 -54.46 -9.27
CA ASN A 217 25.11 -55.69 -9.88
C ASN A 217 24.85 -55.77 -11.39
#